data_AF-A0A5D9CMT7-F1
#
_entry.id   AF-A0A5D9CMT7-F1
#
_cell.length_a   1.000
_cell.length_b   1.000
_cell.length_c   1.000
_cell.angle_alpha   90.00
_cell.angle_beta   90.00
_cell.angle_gamma   90.00
#
_symmetry.space_group_name_H-M   'P 1'
#
loop_
_entity.id
_entity.type
_entity.pdbx_description
1 polymer ?
#
loop_
_entity_poly.entity_id
_entity_poly.type
_entity_poly.pdbx_seq_one_letter_code
_entity_poly.pdbx_strand_id
1 'polypeptide(L)' 'MLPKAAPEGWLAEWSQPLPEAEWAKPSEELTELSRQVEAAYERGETFLDLGPVEERFGQSGAGEVPKAAYRSVPFAAHSG' A
#
# COMPACT_ATOMS: atom_id res chain seq x y z
N MET A 1 -4.85 28.86 -21.26
CA MET A 1 -3.45 28.43 -21.21
C MET A 1 -3.44 27.03 -20.62
N LEU A 2 -3.24 25.99 -21.44
CA LEU A 2 -3.04 24.64 -20.88
C LEU A 2 -1.72 24.65 -20.08
N PRO A 3 -1.64 23.97 -18.93
CA PRO A 3 -0.39 23.83 -18.22
C PRO A 3 0.64 23.19 -19.16
N LYS A 4 1.85 23.73 -19.14
CA LYS A 4 3.00 23.24 -19.91
C LYS A 4 3.10 21.73 -19.68
N ALA A 5 3.01 20.95 -20.75
CA ALA A 5 3.19 19.51 -20.71
C ALA A 5 4.47 19.22 -19.90
N ALA A 6 4.38 18.22 -19.02
CA ALA A 6 5.51 17.67 -18.28
C ALA A 6 6.78 17.67 -19.15
N PRO A 7 7.94 18.12 -18.62
CA PRO A 7 9.20 18.06 -19.37
C PRO A 7 9.42 16.66 -19.92
N GLU A 8 9.91 16.56 -21.16
CA GLU A 8 10.29 15.26 -21.74
C GLU A 8 11.25 14.54 -20.78
N GLY A 9 10.92 13.30 -20.41
CA GLY A 9 11.72 12.50 -19.48
C GLY A 9 11.39 12.66 -17.99
N TRP A 10 10.60 13.66 -17.57
CA TRP A 10 10.24 13.84 -16.15
C TRP A 10 9.54 12.60 -15.57
N LEU A 11 8.63 11.99 -16.33
CA LEU A 11 7.95 10.77 -15.91
C LEU A 11 8.91 9.57 -15.79
N ALA A 12 9.93 9.51 -16.65
CA ALA A 12 10.91 8.42 -16.65
C ALA A 12 11.90 8.54 -15.48
N GLU A 13 12.16 9.77 -15.02
CA GLU A 13 12.95 10.05 -13.83
C GLU A 13 12.17 9.68 -12.55
N TRP A 14 10.88 10.04 -12.49
CA TRP A 14 10.01 9.73 -11.36
C TRP A 14 9.56 8.26 -11.29
N SER A 15 9.73 7.51 -12.37
CA SER A 15 9.46 6.07 -12.38
C SER A 15 10.64 5.22 -11.94
N GLN A 16 11.82 5.82 -11.70
CA GLN A 16 12.95 5.07 -11.15
C GLN A 16 12.66 4.64 -9.72
N PRO A 17 13.05 3.42 -9.32
CA PRO A 17 12.95 3.01 -7.93
C PRO A 17 13.83 3.92 -7.06
N LEU A 18 13.35 4.20 -5.85
CA LEU A 18 14.19 4.86 -4.85
C LEU A 18 15.40 3.98 -4.52
N PRO A 19 16.58 4.58 -4.24
CA PRO A 19 17.73 3.83 -3.73
C PRO A 19 17.35 3.04 -2.46
N GLU A 20 17.87 1.83 -2.29
CA GLU A 20 17.55 0.97 -1.13
C GLU A 20 17.84 1.65 0.22
N ALA A 21 18.88 2.49 0.28
CA ALA A 21 19.23 3.26 1.47
C ALA A 21 18.16 4.29 1.87
N GLU A 22 17.31 4.70 0.94
CA GLU A 22 16.21 5.65 1.13
C GLU A 22 14.87 4.94 1.35
N TRP A 23 14.84 3.61 1.35
CA TRP A 23 13.63 2.87 1.65
C TRP A 23 13.22 3.10 3.10
N ALA A 24 11.92 3.24 3.31
CA ALA A 24 11.38 3.33 4.66
C ALA A 24 11.71 2.05 5.42
N LYS A 25 12.29 2.20 6.62
CA LYS A 25 12.53 1.06 7.51
C LYS A 25 11.19 0.59 8.08
N PRO A 26 10.92 -0.72 8.15
CA PRO A 26 9.71 -1.22 8.78
C PRO A 26 9.71 -0.81 10.27
N SER A 27 8.53 -0.56 10.80
CA SER A 27 8.38 -0.34 12.24
C SER A 27 8.63 -1.65 13.00
N GLU A 28 8.85 -1.53 14.31
CA GLU A 28 9.02 -2.70 15.17
C GLU A 28 7.75 -3.58 15.16
N GLU A 29 6.56 -2.95 15.17
CA GLU A 29 5.28 -3.64 15.12
C GLU A 29 5.10 -4.43 13.81
N LEU A 30 5.52 -3.85 12.67
CA LEU A 30 5.45 -4.54 11.38
C LEU A 30 6.45 -5.70 11.30
N THR A 31 7.63 -5.53 11.92
CA THR A 31 8.64 -6.58 12.00
C THR A 31 8.13 -7.76 12.82
N GLU A 32 7.50 -7.49 13.97
CA GLU A 32 6.89 -8.51 14.82
C GLU A 32 5.74 -9.24 14.12
N LEU A 33 4.87 -8.52 13.41
CA LEU A 33 3.80 -9.13 12.63
C LEU A 33 4.37 -10.05 11.54
N SER A 34 5.40 -9.62 10.83
CA SER A 34 6.04 -10.41 9.78
C SER A 34 6.56 -11.73 10.33
N ARG A 35 7.20 -11.72 11.50
CA ARG A 35 7.67 -12.93 12.18
C ARG A 35 6.53 -13.89 12.53
N GLN A 36 5.41 -13.38 13.02
CA GLN A 36 4.26 -14.20 13.37
C GLN A 36 3.60 -14.87 12.15
N VAL A 37 3.55 -14.15 11.03
CA VAL A 37 3.07 -14.66 9.74
C VAL A 37 4.02 -15.72 9.18
N GLU A 38 5.33 -15.46 9.21
CA GLU A 38 6.35 -16.42 8.77
C GLU A 38 6.27 -17.73 9.58
N ALA A 39 6.16 -17.63 10.90
CA ALA A 39 5.98 -18.80 11.76
C ALA A 39 4.71 -19.60 11.44
N ALA A 40 3.67 -18.98 10.90
CA ALA A 40 2.46 -19.68 10.47
C ALA A 40 2.66 -20.42 9.15
N TYR A 41 3.35 -19.81 8.19
CA TYR A 41 3.74 -20.49 6.96
C TYR A 41 4.67 -21.68 7.23
N GLU A 42 5.61 -21.56 8.17
CA GLU A 42 6.47 -22.66 8.60
C GLU A 42 5.68 -23.84 9.20
N ARG A 43 4.53 -23.57 9.83
CA ARG A 43 3.61 -24.61 10.30
C ARG A 43 2.79 -25.26 9.19
N GLY A 44 2.94 -24.81 7.94
CA GLY A 44 2.20 -25.31 6.78
C GLY A 44 0.82 -24.68 6.60
N GLU A 45 0.50 -23.61 7.34
CA GLU A 45 -0.71 -22.83 7.11
C GLU A 45 -0.56 -22.05 5.80
N THR A 46 -1.58 -22.06 4.95
CA THR A 46 -1.59 -21.26 3.71
C THR A 46 -2.15 -19.87 3.96
N PHE A 47 -2.01 -18.98 2.98
CA PHE A 47 -2.60 -17.63 3.04
C PHE A 47 -4.12 -17.67 3.30
N LEU A 48 -4.82 -18.67 2.76
CA LEU A 48 -6.26 -18.83 2.97
C LEU A 48 -6.59 -19.30 4.40
N ASP A 49 -5.70 -20.07 5.02
CA ASP A 49 -5.85 -20.56 6.39
C ASP A 49 -5.57 -19.47 7.43
N LEU A 50 -4.76 -18.48 7.08
CA LEU A 50 -4.49 -17.31 7.92
C LEU A 50 -5.74 -16.43 8.09
N GLY A 51 -6.60 -16.34 7.08
CA GLY A 51 -7.74 -15.42 7.08
C GLY A 51 -7.29 -13.95 7.17
N PRO A 52 -8.14 -13.04 7.69
CA PRO A 52 -7.74 -11.65 7.94
C PRO A 52 -6.60 -11.58 8.95
N VAL A 53 -5.40 -11.22 8.47
CA VAL A 53 -4.16 -11.15 9.27
C VAL A 53 -4.33 -10.15 10.42
N GLU A 54 -5.05 -9.07 10.16
CA GLU A 54 -5.37 -8.02 11.12
C GLU A 54 -6.15 -8.56 12.32
N GLU A 55 -7.17 -9.37 12.06
CA GLU A 55 -8.01 -9.96 13.11
C GLU A 55 -7.24 -11.05 13.87
N ARG A 56 -6.49 -11.89 13.14
CA ARG A 56 -5.73 -13.01 13.70
C ARG A 56 -4.61 -12.56 14.64
N PHE A 57 -3.90 -11.50 14.28
CA PHE A 57 -2.75 -11.00 15.03
C PHE A 57 -3.04 -9.69 15.79
N GLY A 58 -4.32 -9.32 15.92
CA GLY A 58 -4.76 -8.22 16.78
C GLY A 58 -4.37 -6.82 16.30
N GLN A 59 -4.19 -6.60 15.00
CA GLN A 59 -3.94 -5.28 14.43
C GLN A 59 -5.27 -4.53 14.21
N SER A 60 -5.83 -3.99 15.29
CA SER A 60 -7.13 -3.28 15.32
C SER A 60 -7.21 -1.99 14.48
N GLY A 61 -6.27 -1.71 13.58
CA GLY A 61 -6.19 -0.46 12.81
C GLY A 61 -6.13 -0.61 11.28
N ALA A 62 -5.84 -1.80 10.75
CA ALA A 62 -5.65 -1.97 9.30
C ALA A 62 -6.98 -2.10 8.50
N GLY A 63 -8.11 -2.09 9.20
CA GLY A 63 -9.46 -2.03 8.61
C GLY A 63 -10.06 -0.62 8.55
N GLU A 64 -9.30 0.47 8.76
CA GLU A 64 -9.85 1.81 8.58
C GLU A 64 -10.24 1.97 7.10
N VAL A 65 -11.56 2.01 6.86
CA VAL A 65 -12.15 2.20 5.54
C VAL A 65 -11.45 3.42 4.93
N PRO A 66 -10.83 3.32 3.74
CA PRO A 66 -10.09 4.43 3.18
C PRO A 66 -11.01 5.64 3.15
N LYS A 67 -10.65 6.66 3.94
CA LYS A 67 -11.41 7.91 4.00
C LYS A 67 -11.55 8.39 2.58
N ALA A 68 -12.79 8.51 2.10
CA ALA A 68 -13.08 8.87 0.71
C ALA A 68 -12.24 10.10 0.34
N ALA A 69 -11.16 9.87 -0.43
CA ALA A 69 -10.14 10.88 -0.65
C ALA A 69 -10.69 12.09 -1.43
N TYR A 70 -11.85 11.92 -2.06
CA TYR A 70 -12.52 12.93 -2.86
C TYR A 70 -14.02 12.94 -2.59
N ARG A 71 -14.55 14.12 -2.20
CA ARG A 71 -15.99 14.38 -2.05
C ARG A 71 -16.74 14.25 -3.38
N SER A 72 -16.06 14.45 -4.50
CA SER A 72 -16.58 14.29 -5.86
C SER A 72 -15.43 13.96 -6.82
N VAL A 73 -15.66 13.05 -7.75
CA VAL A 73 -14.77 12.80 -8.88
C VAL A 73 -15.12 13.76 -10.02
N PRO A 74 -14.23 14.71 -10.40
CA PRO A 74 -14.57 15.73 -11.40
C PRO A 74 -14.71 15.19 -12.83
N PHE A 75 -14.37 13.92 -13.09
CA PHE A 75 -14.37 13.31 -14.42
C PHE A 75 -15.63 12.48 -14.74
N ALA A 76 -16.55 12.26 -13.80
CA ALA A 76 -17.73 11.41 -14.02
C ALA A 76 -18.83 12.06 -14.90
N ALA A 77 -18.74 13.35 -15.20
CA ALA A 77 -19.82 14.11 -15.86
C ALA A 77 -19.71 14.25 -17.39
N HIS A 78 -18.89 13.44 -18.08
CA HIS A 78 -18.77 13.47 -19.55
C HIS A 78 -19.05 12.12 -20.21
N SER A 79 -20.11 11.43 -19.79
CA SER A 79 -20.75 10.43 -20.65
C SER A 79 -21.72 11.18 -21.56
N GLY A 80 -21.36 11.24 -22.85
CA GLY A 80 -22.19 11.84 -23.91
C GLY A 80 -23.41 11.01 -24.27
#